data_AF-A0A150K8K9-F1
#
_entry.id   AF-A0A150K8K9-F1
#
_cell.length_a   1.000
_cell.length_b   1.000
_cell.length_c   1.000
_cell.angle_alpha   90.00
_cell.angle_beta   90.00
_cell.angle_gamma   90.00
#
_symmetry.space_group_name_H-M   'P 1'
#
loop_
_entity.id
_entity.type
_entity.pdbx_description
1 polymer ?
#
loop_
_entity_poly.entity_id
_entity_poly.type
_entity_poly.pdbx_seq_one_letter_code
_entity_poly.pdbx_strand_id
1 'polypeptide(L)'
;MTINERMALKIRLEQLEDAEIRVIQEFQKEREYIFKRLRELDEKEGQQAETASGKPEYVSFNTLASVPPETSGGEVLTKERKVRKSRPSRRSKSGKMREEAIQILKEVSEPIRGAELQRMIEEKTGFKIANMTSFMKSVEKLDPRIRKPDRGLYQFVNDTANTEEPHQEMEQNEHEPEENEAVAEQK
;
A
#
# COMPACT_ATOMS: atom_id res chain seq x y z
N MET A 1 -57.29 5.48 21.28
CA MET A 1 -56.11 4.83 21.89
C MET A 1 -54.94 5.79 21.76
N THR A 2 -54.36 6.27 22.86
CA THR A 2 -53.15 7.10 22.83
C THR A 2 -51.95 6.20 22.55
N ILE A 3 -51.12 6.57 21.58
CA ILE A 3 -49.88 5.84 21.31
C ILE A 3 -48.90 6.19 22.44
N ASN A 4 -48.72 5.26 23.35
CA ASN A 4 -47.74 5.41 24.43
C ASN A 4 -46.32 5.25 23.86
N GLU A 5 -45.32 5.79 24.54
CA GLU A 5 -43.91 5.76 24.10
C GLU A 5 -43.45 4.35 23.69
N ARG A 6 -43.80 3.33 24.48
CA ARG A 6 -43.50 1.92 24.16
C ARG A 6 -44.06 1.47 22.81
N MET A 7 -45.26 1.93 22.44
CA MET A 7 -45.86 1.61 21.14
C MET A 7 -45.17 2.36 20.01
N ALA A 8 -44.81 3.64 20.22
CA ALA A 8 -44.04 4.41 19.24
C ALA A 8 -42.69 3.75 18.93
N LEU A 9 -42.00 3.25 19.95
CA LEU A 9 -40.73 2.53 19.77
C LEU A 9 -40.90 1.21 19.02
N LYS A 10 -41.96 0.45 19.28
CA LYS A 10 -42.26 -0.78 18.52
C LYS A 10 -42.50 -0.49 17.04
N ILE A 11 -43.31 0.52 16.74
CA ILE A 11 -43.57 0.96 15.36
C ILE A 11 -42.26 1.41 14.70
N ARG A 12 -41.39 2.11 15.45
CA ARG A 12 -40.10 2.54 14.90
C ARG A 12 -39.17 1.37 14.58
N LEU A 13 -39.16 0.31 15.39
CA LEU A 13 -38.38 -0.89 15.12
C LEU A 13 -38.86 -1.60 13.84
N GLU A 14 -40.17 -1.75 13.67
CA GLU A 14 -40.76 -2.33 12.46
C GLU A 14 -40.41 -1.50 11.20
N GLN A 15 -40.47 -0.18 11.29
CA GLN A 15 -40.04 0.71 10.19
C GLN A 15 -38.55 0.54 9.84
N LEU A 16 -37.68 0.31 10.83
CA LEU A 16 -36.26 0.09 10.61
C LEU A 16 -36.01 -1.27 9.93
N GLU A 17 -36.69 -2.32 10.39
CA GLU A 17 -36.63 -3.65 9.77
C GLU A 17 -37.06 -3.59 8.30
N ASP A 18 -38.18 -2.92 8.02
CA ASP A 18 -38.64 -2.70 6.64
C ASP A 18 -37.62 -1.92 5.80
N ALA A 19 -36.96 -0.92 6.39
CA ALA A 19 -35.94 -0.13 5.71
C ALA A 19 -34.68 -0.97 5.41
N GLU A 20 -34.24 -1.81 6.35
CA GLU A 20 -33.12 -2.73 6.17
C GLU A 20 -33.40 -3.72 5.04
N ILE A 21 -34.58 -4.34 5.04
CA ILE A 21 -35.01 -5.27 3.99
C ILE A 21 -35.00 -4.58 2.62
N ARG A 22 -35.56 -3.37 2.52
CA ARG A 22 -35.56 -2.59 1.27
C ARG A 22 -34.15 -2.34 0.75
N VAL A 23 -33.24 -1.87 1.61
CA VAL A 23 -31.85 -1.59 1.21
C VAL A 23 -31.16 -2.86 0.72
N ILE A 24 -31.32 -3.99 1.42
CA ILE A 24 -30.75 -5.28 1.01
C ILE A 24 -31.29 -5.71 -0.36
N GLN A 25 -32.60 -5.56 -0.59
CA GLN A 25 -33.22 -5.92 -1.86
C GLN A 25 -32.71 -5.05 -3.02
N GLU A 26 -32.53 -3.75 -2.82
CA GLU A 26 -31.98 -2.87 -3.87
C GLU A 26 -30.55 -3.29 -4.26
N PHE A 27 -29.69 -3.57 -3.28
CA PHE A 27 -28.35 -4.10 -3.58
C PHE A 27 -28.38 -5.46 -4.30
N GLN A 28 -29.35 -6.33 -3.96
CA GLN A 28 -29.52 -7.61 -4.65
C GLN A 28 -29.94 -7.39 -6.11
N LYS A 29 -30.90 -6.50 -6.38
CA LYS A 29 -31.32 -6.13 -7.73
C LYS A 29 -30.17 -5.53 -8.55
N GLU A 30 -29.40 -4.61 -7.97
CA GLU A 30 -28.22 -4.03 -8.64
C GLU A 30 -27.19 -5.11 -8.98
N ARG A 31 -26.94 -6.02 -8.03
CA ARG A 31 -26.02 -7.14 -8.24
C ARG A 31 -26.49 -8.06 -9.37
N GLU A 32 -27.78 -8.41 -9.40
CA GLU A 32 -28.37 -9.22 -10.46
C GLU A 32 -28.30 -8.52 -11.82
N TYR A 33 -28.60 -7.22 -11.86
CA TYR A 33 -28.46 -6.40 -13.06
C TYR A 33 -27.03 -6.41 -13.58
N ILE A 34 -26.04 -6.20 -12.72
CA ILE A 34 -24.62 -6.25 -13.08
C ILE A 34 -24.26 -7.63 -13.63
N PHE A 35 -24.66 -8.72 -12.98
CA PHE A 35 -24.37 -10.07 -13.47
C PHE A 35 -24.99 -10.34 -14.84
N LYS A 36 -26.25 -9.93 -15.04
CA LYS A 36 -26.90 -10.04 -16.35
C LYS A 36 -26.13 -9.25 -17.40
N ARG A 37 -25.74 -8.01 -17.09
CA ARG A 37 -25.01 -7.16 -18.02
C ARG A 37 -23.62 -7.70 -18.36
N LEU A 38 -22.90 -8.26 -17.38
CA LEU A 38 -21.62 -8.92 -17.62
C LEU A 38 -21.79 -10.12 -18.55
N ARG A 39 -22.80 -10.98 -18.32
CA ARG A 39 -23.11 -12.09 -19.23
C ARG A 39 -23.37 -11.62 -20.66
N GLU A 40 -24.16 -10.55 -20.82
CA GLU A 40 -24.41 -9.96 -22.15
C GLU A 40 -23.14 -9.43 -22.82
N LEU A 41 -22.17 -8.92 -22.05
CA LEU A 41 -20.88 -8.45 -22.57
C LEU A 41 -19.99 -9.64 -22.96
N ASP A 42 -19.91 -10.67 -22.11
CA ASP A 42 -19.15 -11.89 -22.39
C ASP A 42 -19.66 -12.58 -23.68
N GLU A 43 -20.98 -12.63 -23.89
CA GLU A 43 -21.59 -13.17 -25.12
C GLU A 43 -21.21 -12.33 -26.36
N LYS A 44 -21.17 -11.00 -26.23
CA LYS A 44 -20.77 -10.09 -27.31
C LYS A 44 -19.28 -10.15 -27.62
N GLU A 45 -18.43 -10.29 -26.60
CA GLU A 45 -16.98 -10.50 -26.77
C GLU A 45 -16.72 -11.85 -27.45
N GLY A 46 -17.44 -12.91 -27.06
CA GLY A 46 -17.38 -14.21 -27.72
C GLY A 46 -17.77 -14.13 -29.21
N GLN A 47 -18.82 -13.39 -29.56
CA GLN A 47 -19.26 -13.20 -30.95
C GLN A 47 -18.28 -12.34 -31.77
N GLN A 48 -17.55 -11.41 -31.15
CA GLN A 48 -16.51 -10.61 -31.84
C GLN A 48 -15.21 -11.42 -32.04
N ALA A 49 -14.90 -12.36 -31.15
CA ALA A 49 -13.72 -13.23 -31.23
C ALA A 49 -13.79 -14.32 -32.32
N GLU A 50 -14.96 -14.61 -32.89
CA GLU A 50 -15.06 -15.57 -34.01
C GLU A 50 -14.44 -15.05 -35.33
N THR A 51 -14.02 -13.78 -35.38
CA THR A 51 -13.22 -13.23 -36.49
C THR A 51 -11.70 -13.22 -36.23
N ALA A 52 -11.24 -13.65 -35.06
CA ALA A 52 -9.82 -13.75 -34.75
C ALA A 52 -9.53 -14.95 -33.82
N SER A 53 -9.14 -16.07 -34.46
CA SER A 53 -8.59 -17.30 -33.86
C SER A 53 -7.79 -17.08 -32.57
N GLY A 54 -8.29 -17.60 -31.46
CA GLY A 54 -7.57 -17.68 -30.17
C GLY A 54 -8.48 -18.14 -29.03
N LYS A 55 -8.45 -19.45 -28.74
CA LYS A 55 -9.28 -20.13 -27.72
C LYS A 55 -9.22 -19.43 -26.34
N PRO A 56 -10.36 -19.08 -25.70
CA PRO A 56 -10.38 -18.82 -24.26
C PRO A 56 -10.72 -20.11 -23.50
N GLU A 57 -9.85 -20.47 -22.56
CA GLU A 57 -10.05 -21.56 -21.60
C GLU A 57 -11.21 -21.22 -20.65
N TYR A 58 -12.37 -21.83 -20.88
CA TYR A 58 -13.56 -21.66 -20.06
C TYR A 58 -13.39 -22.43 -18.72
N VAL A 59 -13.06 -21.72 -17.64
CA VAL A 59 -13.11 -22.28 -16.29
C VAL A 59 -14.55 -22.26 -15.78
N SER A 60 -15.23 -23.40 -15.92
CA SER A 60 -16.58 -23.65 -15.40
C SER A 60 -16.61 -23.60 -13.86
N PHE A 61 -17.29 -22.60 -13.29
CA PHE A 61 -17.48 -22.42 -11.84
C PHE A 61 -18.66 -23.24 -11.26
N ASN A 62 -19.19 -24.22 -12.00
CA ASN A 62 -20.42 -24.94 -11.63
C ASN A 62 -20.27 -26.13 -10.67
N THR A 63 -19.20 -26.23 -9.89
CA THR A 63 -18.99 -27.34 -8.94
C THR A 63 -19.63 -27.14 -7.56
N LEU A 64 -20.55 -26.19 -7.39
CA LEU A 64 -21.22 -25.90 -6.11
C LEU A 64 -22.73 -26.21 -6.09
N ALA A 65 -23.30 -26.72 -7.18
CA ALA A 65 -24.74 -26.98 -7.31
C ALA A 65 -25.15 -28.45 -7.04
N SER A 66 -24.40 -29.19 -6.22
CA SER A 66 -24.77 -30.54 -5.79
C SER A 66 -24.59 -30.71 -4.30
N VAL A 67 -25.46 -30.09 -3.52
CA VAL A 67 -25.77 -30.54 -2.16
C VAL A 67 -27.29 -30.67 -2.07
N PRO A 68 -27.85 -31.87 -1.82
CA PRO A 68 -29.29 -32.09 -1.78
C PRO A 68 -29.93 -31.42 -0.56
N PRO A 69 -31.22 -31.05 -0.61
CA PRO A 69 -31.90 -30.39 0.49
C PRO A 69 -32.55 -31.44 1.38
N GLU A 70 -31.88 -31.94 2.42
CA GLU A 70 -32.58 -32.74 3.42
C GLU A 70 -32.04 -32.50 4.84
N THR A 71 -33.00 -32.42 5.76
CA THR A 71 -32.94 -32.55 7.22
C THR A 71 -32.85 -31.29 8.10
N SER A 72 -34.00 -31.06 8.74
CA SER A 72 -34.27 -30.36 9.97
C SER A 72 -33.37 -30.73 11.15
N GLY A 73 -33.14 -29.78 12.05
CA GLY A 73 -32.66 -30.03 13.41
C GLY A 73 -31.45 -29.17 13.74
N GLY A 74 -31.61 -28.27 14.70
CA GLY A 74 -30.59 -27.30 15.07
C GLY A 74 -29.31 -27.93 15.58
N GLU A 75 -28.17 -27.33 15.24
CA GLU A 75 -26.99 -27.36 16.08
C GLU A 75 -26.12 -26.13 15.85
N VAL A 76 -25.65 -25.59 16.97
CA VAL A 76 -24.86 -24.38 17.11
C VAL A 76 -23.47 -24.63 16.51
N LEU A 77 -23.19 -24.06 15.33
CA LEU A 77 -21.86 -24.10 14.75
C LEU A 77 -21.08 -22.84 15.13
N THR A 78 -20.20 -23.01 16.11
CA THR A 78 -18.98 -22.21 16.26
C THR A 78 -18.27 -22.18 14.91
N LYS A 79 -18.39 -21.05 14.22
CA LYS A 79 -17.81 -20.83 12.90
C LYS A 79 -16.30 -20.65 13.05
N GLU A 80 -15.60 -21.77 13.21
CA GLU A 80 -14.18 -21.93 12.89
C GLU A 80 -13.92 -21.18 11.57
N ARG A 81 -13.24 -20.04 11.69
CA ARG A 81 -12.90 -19.19 10.55
C ARG A 81 -11.95 -19.98 9.67
N LYS A 82 -12.48 -20.74 8.71
CA LYS A 82 -11.71 -21.34 7.61
C LYS A 82 -10.89 -20.21 7.00
N VAL A 83 -9.59 -20.20 7.30
CA VAL A 83 -8.61 -19.28 6.73
C VAL A 83 -8.59 -19.59 5.24
N ARG A 84 -9.39 -18.85 4.48
CA ARG A 84 -9.34 -18.89 3.02
C ARG A 84 -7.91 -18.58 2.66
N LYS A 85 -7.22 -19.55 2.04
CA LYS A 85 -5.88 -19.36 1.47
C LYS A 85 -5.98 -18.12 0.59
N SER A 86 -5.35 -17.04 1.04
CA SER A 86 -5.55 -15.71 0.49
C SER A 86 -5.03 -15.73 -0.94
N ARG A 87 -5.87 -15.25 -1.89
CA ARG A 87 -5.40 -14.79 -3.19
C ARG A 87 -4.09 -14.01 -2.97
N PRO A 88 -3.03 -14.16 -3.79
CA PRO A 88 -1.81 -13.38 -3.65
C PRO A 88 -2.19 -11.92 -3.52
N SER A 89 -2.15 -11.44 -2.27
CA SER A 89 -2.82 -10.20 -1.93
C SER A 89 -2.11 -9.09 -2.70
N ARG A 90 -2.79 -8.01 -3.06
CA ARG A 90 -2.15 -6.76 -3.53
C ARG A 90 -1.00 -6.31 -2.60
N ARG A 91 -1.01 -6.81 -1.35
CA ARG A 91 0.07 -6.76 -0.37
C ARG A 91 1.39 -7.41 -0.81
N SER A 92 1.43 -8.37 -1.72
CA SER A 92 2.67 -9.00 -2.21
C SER A 92 3.46 -8.06 -3.12
N LYS A 93 2.82 -7.43 -4.11
CA LYS A 93 3.45 -6.42 -4.97
C LYS A 93 3.95 -5.22 -4.17
N SER A 94 3.06 -4.65 -3.36
CA SER A 94 3.41 -3.49 -2.54
C SER A 94 4.37 -3.84 -1.40
N GLY A 95 4.34 -5.07 -0.89
CA GLY A 95 5.30 -5.60 0.07
C GLY A 95 6.70 -5.69 -0.51
N LYS A 96 6.85 -6.36 -1.66
CA LYS A 96 8.12 -6.48 -2.37
C LYS A 96 8.74 -5.11 -2.66
N MET A 97 7.95 -4.14 -3.13
CA MET A 97 8.45 -2.77 -3.34
C MET A 97 8.94 -2.12 -2.05
N ARG A 98 8.24 -2.29 -0.91
CA ARG A 98 8.67 -1.70 0.37
C ARG A 98 9.93 -2.36 0.90
N GLU A 99 10.05 -3.67 0.77
CA GLU A 99 11.24 -4.43 1.16
C GLU A 99 12.46 -3.96 0.37
N GLU A 100 12.34 -3.83 -0.96
CA GLU A 100 13.40 -3.30 -1.81
C GLU A 100 13.75 -1.84 -1.49
N ALA A 101 12.75 -1.00 -1.17
CA ALA A 101 13.00 0.37 -0.75
C ALA A 101 13.84 0.45 0.53
N ILE A 102 13.53 -0.40 1.52
CA ILE A 102 14.30 -0.48 2.77
C ILE A 102 15.72 -0.98 2.48
N GLN A 103 15.86 -1.96 1.59
CA GLN A 103 17.16 -2.52 1.24
C GLN A 103 18.06 -1.48 0.55
N ILE A 104 17.52 -0.73 -0.42
CA ILE A 104 18.25 0.36 -1.10
C ILE A 104 18.67 1.44 -0.09
N LEU A 105 17.78 1.84 0.82
CA LEU A 105 18.10 2.86 1.82
C LEU A 105 19.11 2.38 2.86
N LYS A 106 19.21 1.07 3.12
CA LYS A 106 20.28 0.52 3.97
C LYS A 106 21.63 0.48 3.27
N GLU A 107 21.63 0.27 1.95
CA GLU A 107 22.84 0.28 1.12
C GLU A 107 23.39 1.70 0.95
N VAL A 108 22.52 2.70 0.83
CA VAL A 108 22.88 4.10 0.64
C VAL A 108 22.81 4.83 1.98
N SER A 109 23.96 5.12 2.60
CA SER A 109 24.03 5.87 3.86
C SER A 109 23.68 7.36 3.71
N GLU A 110 23.83 7.91 2.50
CA GLU A 110 23.54 9.31 2.20
C GLU A 110 22.06 9.57 1.89
N PRO A 111 21.55 10.80 2.10
CA PRO A 111 20.20 11.18 1.71
C PRO A 111 19.98 11.07 0.20
N ILE A 112 19.06 10.19 -0.23
CA ILE A 112 18.74 9.97 -1.64
C ILE A 112 17.51 10.79 -2.06
N ARG A 113 17.53 11.30 -3.30
CA ARG A 113 16.38 11.98 -3.90
C ARG A 113 15.25 10.99 -4.18
N GLY A 114 14.01 11.38 -3.87
CA GLY A 114 12.83 10.53 -4.05
C GLY A 114 12.62 10.06 -5.49
N ALA A 115 12.99 10.87 -6.49
CA ALA A 115 12.93 10.48 -7.91
C ALA A 115 13.94 9.38 -8.26
N GLU A 116 15.13 9.43 -7.65
CA GLU A 116 16.16 8.42 -7.86
C GLU A 116 15.82 7.13 -7.13
N LEU A 117 15.37 7.23 -5.89
CA LEU A 117 14.84 6.10 -5.14
C LEU A 117 13.67 5.43 -5.89
N GLN A 118 12.79 6.21 -6.52
CA GLN A 118 11.71 5.68 -7.37
C GLN A 118 12.29 4.81 -8.48
N ARG A 119 13.23 5.35 -9.26
CA ARG A 119 13.85 4.65 -10.39
C ARG A 119 14.47 3.33 -9.95
N MET A 120 15.23 3.35 -8.85
CA MET A 120 15.90 2.15 -8.34
C MET A 120 14.91 1.07 -7.89
N ILE A 121 13.81 1.45 -7.23
CA ILE A 121 12.77 0.50 -6.82
C ILE A 121 12.06 -0.07 -8.04
N GLU A 122 11.68 0.77 -9.01
CA GLU A 122 10.99 0.33 -10.22
C GLU A 122 11.87 -0.60 -11.07
N GLU A 123 13.17 -0.34 -11.15
CA GLU A 123 14.15 -1.17 -11.84
C GLU A 123 14.34 -2.54 -11.17
N LYS A 124 14.55 -2.59 -9.85
CA LYS A 124 14.71 -3.87 -9.13
C LYS A 124 13.43 -4.69 -9.09
N THR A 125 12.26 -4.04 -9.02
CA THR A 125 10.98 -4.75 -8.81
C THR A 125 10.16 -4.98 -10.09
N GLY A 126 10.39 -4.19 -11.14
CA GLY A 126 9.56 -4.14 -12.34
C GLY A 126 8.19 -3.47 -12.13
N PHE A 127 7.97 -2.78 -11.01
CA PHE A 127 6.67 -2.25 -10.62
C PHE A 127 6.67 -0.74 -10.44
N LYS A 128 5.82 -0.04 -11.22
CA LYS A 128 5.69 1.43 -11.14
C LYS A 128 5.04 1.93 -9.86
N ILE A 129 5.57 3.03 -9.32
CA ILE A 129 5.06 3.74 -8.14
C ILE A 129 4.26 4.96 -8.62
N ALA A 130 2.96 4.97 -8.35
CA ALA A 130 2.08 6.07 -8.78
C ALA A 130 2.24 7.34 -7.93
N ASN A 131 2.33 7.18 -6.60
CA ASN A 131 2.49 8.30 -5.66
C ASN A 131 3.59 7.97 -4.65
N MET A 132 4.75 8.59 -4.85
CA MET A 132 5.93 8.36 -4.02
C MET A 132 5.70 8.75 -2.56
N THR A 133 4.98 9.85 -2.30
CA THR A 133 4.76 10.33 -0.91
C THR A 133 3.94 9.32 -0.11
N SER A 134 2.85 8.82 -0.69
CA SER A 134 2.00 7.82 -0.02
C SER A 134 2.73 6.48 0.15
N PHE A 135 3.56 6.12 -0.84
CA PHE A 135 4.39 4.92 -0.76
C PHE A 135 5.43 5.03 0.36
N MET A 136 6.18 6.13 0.43
CA MET A 136 7.21 6.32 1.46
C MET A 136 6.64 6.45 2.86
N LYS A 137 5.47 7.09 3.04
CA LYS A 137 4.73 7.05 4.32
C LYS A 137 4.42 5.62 4.77
N SER A 138 4.27 4.67 3.85
CA SER A 138 4.06 3.26 4.20
C SER A 138 5.38 2.52 4.50
N VAL A 139 6.49 2.94 3.91
CA VAL A 139 7.84 2.44 4.21
C VAL A 139 8.32 2.91 5.58
N GLU A 140 8.15 4.21 5.88
CA GLU A 140 8.47 4.83 7.19
C GLU A 140 7.71 4.15 8.34
N LYS A 141 6.49 3.68 8.10
CA LYS A 141 5.70 2.91 9.09
C LYS A 141 6.25 1.51 9.35
N LEU A 142 6.97 0.91 8.40
CA LEU A 142 7.53 -0.42 8.55
C LEU A 142 8.91 -0.39 9.20
N ASP A 143 9.77 0.57 8.84
CA ASP A 143 11.07 0.76 9.47
C ASP A 143 11.22 2.22 9.94
N PRO A 144 11.05 2.49 11.26
CA PRO A 144 11.16 3.83 11.83
C PRO A 144 12.54 4.49 11.72
N ARG A 145 13.57 3.75 11.27
CA ARG A 145 14.91 4.31 10.97
C ARG A 145 14.94 5.06 9.65
N ILE A 146 13.96 4.82 8.78
CA ILE A 146 13.81 5.59 7.53
C ILE A 146 13.18 6.93 7.86
N ARG A 147 13.90 8.00 7.56
CA ARG A 147 13.49 9.37 7.84
C ARG A 147 13.59 10.22 6.57
N LYS A 148 12.91 11.36 6.64
CA LYS A 148 12.83 12.34 5.57
C LYS A 148 13.51 13.63 6.05
N PRO A 149 14.84 13.78 5.86
CA PRO A 149 15.59 14.93 6.37
C PRO A 149 15.13 16.25 5.75
N ASP A 150 14.81 16.25 4.44
CA ASP A 150 14.29 17.42 3.73
C ASP A 150 13.23 17.02 2.69
N ARG A 151 12.60 18.01 2.05
CA ARG A 151 11.58 17.83 1.01
C ARG A 151 12.12 16.98 -0.13
N GLY A 152 11.60 15.75 -0.22
CA GLY A 152 11.93 14.83 -1.31
C GLY A 152 13.27 14.13 -1.13
N LEU A 153 13.89 14.20 0.05
CA LEU A 153 15.05 13.40 0.43
C LEU A 153 14.64 12.32 1.42
N TYR A 154 15.24 11.14 1.29
CA TYR A 154 15.02 10.00 2.19
C TYR A 154 16.37 9.42 2.62
N GLN A 155 16.47 9.01 3.87
CA GLN A 155 17.71 8.47 4.43
C GLN A 155 17.40 7.39 5.46
N PHE A 156 18.29 6.41 5.58
CA PHE A 156 18.31 5.48 6.69
C PHE A 156 19.20 6.02 7.81
N VAL A 157 18.62 6.34 8.96
CA VAL A 157 19.36 6.79 10.13
C VAL A 157 19.94 5.56 10.84
N ASN A 158 21.25 5.37 10.69
CA ASN A 158 22.01 4.46 11.54
C ASN A 158 22.37 5.22 12.83
N ASP A 159 22.06 4.65 13.99
CA ASP A 159 22.37 5.26 15.31
C ASP A 159 23.89 5.41 15.57
N THR A 160 24.75 5.15 14.59
CA THR A 160 26.22 5.12 14.69
C THR A 160 26.93 6.34 14.09
N ALA A 161 26.21 7.42 13.73
CA ALA A 161 26.81 8.58 13.07
C ALA A 161 26.42 9.92 13.72
N ASN A 162 26.47 10.00 15.05
CA ASN A 162 26.34 11.26 15.79
C ASN A 162 27.65 11.61 16.54
N THR A 163 28.79 11.40 15.88
CA THR A 163 30.09 11.88 16.33
C THR A 163 30.92 12.25 15.11
N GLU A 164 30.50 13.30 14.41
CA GLU A 164 31.45 14.11 13.65
C GLU A 164 31.65 15.41 14.43
N GLU A 165 32.80 15.43 15.10
CA GLU A 165 33.63 16.56 15.52
C GLU A 165 33.21 17.93 14.94
N PRO A 166 33.13 18.98 15.76
CA PRO A 166 32.96 20.33 15.26
C PRO A 166 34.25 20.77 14.55
N HIS A 167 34.23 20.75 13.22
CA HIS A 167 35.19 21.48 12.40
C HIS A 167 35.06 22.98 12.67
N GLN A 168 35.92 23.51 13.56
CA GLN A 168 36.24 24.93 13.58
C GLN A 168 37.25 25.19 12.46
N GLU A 169 36.72 25.61 11.31
CA GLU A 169 37.45 26.45 10.38
C GLU A 169 37.72 27.79 11.09
N MET A 170 38.97 28.04 11.48
CA MET A 170 39.46 29.40 11.70
C MET A 170 40.65 29.62 10.78
N GLU A 171 40.30 30.22 9.65
CA GLU A 171 41.00 31.27 8.92
C GLU A 171 42.52 31.37 9.13
N GLN A 172 43.19 31.06 8.02
CA GLN A 172 44.40 31.69 7.52
C GLN A 172 44.70 33.04 8.18
N ASN A 173 45.85 33.14 8.85
CA ASN A 173 46.56 34.42 8.90
C ASN A 173 48.03 34.17 8.55
N GLU A 174 48.44 34.94 7.54
CA GLU A 174 49.71 34.91 6.86
C GLU A 174 50.86 35.25 7.82
N HIS A 175 51.91 34.43 7.85
CA HIS A 175 53.22 34.91 8.27
C HIS A 175 54.28 34.18 7.45
N GLU A 176 54.60 34.77 6.30
CA GLU A 176 55.83 34.48 5.57
C GLU A 176 57.06 35.03 6.33
N PRO A 177 58.26 34.49 6.05
CA PRO A 177 59.44 34.63 6.89
C PRO A 177 60.26 35.87 6.51
N GLU A 178 60.68 36.68 7.49
CA GLU A 178 61.78 37.63 7.27
C GLU A 178 63.13 36.95 7.55
N GLU A 179 63.77 36.54 6.45
CA GLU A 179 65.21 36.41 6.35
C GLU A 179 65.85 37.78 6.63
N ASN A 180 66.80 37.83 7.57
CA ASN A 180 67.76 38.92 7.64
C ASN A 180 69.15 38.30 7.88
N GLU A 181 69.83 38.03 6.76
CA GLU A 181 71.27 37.77 6.73
C GLU A 181 72.01 39.10 6.48
N ALA A 182 72.96 39.38 7.37
CA ALA A 182 74.28 39.95 7.10
C ALA A 182 74.56 41.48 7.21
N VAL A 183 75.57 41.73 8.07
CA VAL A 183 76.70 42.71 7.99
C VAL A 183 76.52 44.15 8.50
N ALA A 184 77.21 44.47 9.62
CA ALA A 184 78.19 45.58 9.70
C ALA A 184 78.95 45.61 11.05
N GLU A 185 80.22 45.21 10.96
CA GLU A 185 81.46 45.71 11.57
C GLU A 185 81.49 46.98 12.48
N GLN A 186 82.53 47.03 13.34
CA GLN A 186 83.10 48.15 14.14
C GLN A 186 82.47 48.33 15.54
N LYS A 187 83.19 48.24 16.67
CA LYS A 187 84.50 48.82 17.01
C LYS A 187 85.12 48.13 18.23
#